data_AF-A0A183EIJ8-F1
#
_entry.id   AF-A0A183EIJ8-F1
#
_cell.length_a   1.000
_cell.length_b   1.000
_cell.length_c   1.000
_cell.angle_alpha   90.00
_cell.angle_beta   90.00
_cell.angle_gamma   90.00
#
_symmetry.space_group_name_H-M   'P 1'
#
loop_
_entity.id
_entity.type
_entity.pdbx_description
1 polymer ?
#
loop_
_entity_poly.entity_id
_entity_poly.type
_entity_poly.pdbx_seq_one_letter_code
_entity_poly.pdbx_strand_id
1 'polypeptide(L)'
;LPLFIFANWRGFSGGQKDMFEMVLKFGAYIVDQLCKFLNPVIVYIPPHGELRGGAWAVIDPTINPVCMQMFADPRSRGGVLEPEGTVQVKMRKDLVPLMRRLDKEMMRLAVLEKEGQNVKVDTDARIELLMPTYRNIAITFADLHDTPVRMKAVGAIKAGNVKCVDDIRRMKDLLQCYFKETRSDEAFSWESVPDSDALAVLDAERKQIVTFLVENDFSKTMGERYGIPAEKLARFIREMRNNECDQ
;
A
#
# COMPACT_ATOMS: atom_id res chain seq x y z
N LEU A 1 -19.64 4.81 11.42
CA LEU A 1 -18.96 5.61 10.37
C LEU A 1 -18.02 4.68 9.60
N PRO A 2 -17.82 4.87 8.29
CA PRO A 2 -16.73 4.19 7.57
C PRO A 2 -15.37 4.52 8.18
N LEU A 3 -14.45 3.56 8.20
CA LEU A 3 -13.12 3.72 8.80
C LEU A 3 -12.04 3.69 7.72
N PHE A 4 -11.12 4.65 7.76
CA PHE A 4 -9.92 4.66 6.95
C PHE A 4 -8.69 4.53 7.85
N ILE A 5 -7.82 3.57 7.54
CA ILE A 5 -6.57 3.31 8.27
C ILE A 5 -5.40 3.56 7.32
N PHE A 6 -4.64 4.63 7.58
CA PHE A 6 -3.35 4.87 6.94
C PHE A 6 -2.27 4.04 7.62
N ALA A 7 -2.02 2.84 7.11
CA ALA A 7 -1.17 1.85 7.73
C ALA A 7 0.32 2.16 7.49
N ASN A 8 1.04 2.53 8.54
CA ASN A 8 2.48 2.81 8.47
C ASN A 8 3.20 2.37 9.76
N TRP A 9 3.10 1.08 10.09
CA TRP A 9 3.72 0.49 11.29
C TRP A 9 4.67 -0.65 10.91
N ARG A 10 5.91 -0.56 11.38
CA ARG A 10 6.96 -1.58 11.20
C ARG A 10 6.90 -2.74 12.21
N GLY A 11 5.91 -2.74 13.08
CA GLY A 11 5.71 -3.78 14.09
C GLY A 11 5.22 -3.23 15.42
N PHE A 12 5.08 -4.12 16.39
CA PHE A 12 4.85 -3.76 17.79
C PHE A 12 6.18 -3.60 18.53
N SER A 13 6.17 -2.82 19.62
CA SER A 13 7.34 -2.77 20.50
C SER A 13 7.51 -4.11 21.22
N GLY A 14 8.66 -4.75 21.00
CA GLY A 14 9.05 -6.00 21.66
C GLY A 14 9.93 -5.80 22.89
N GLY A 15 10.03 -4.57 23.43
CA GLY A 15 10.83 -4.28 24.61
C GLY A 15 10.26 -4.94 25.86
N GLN A 16 11.12 -5.32 26.82
CA GLN A 16 10.70 -5.99 28.06
C GLN A 16 9.62 -5.20 28.83
N LYS A 17 9.76 -3.87 28.87
CA LYS A 17 8.79 -2.98 29.51
C LYS A 17 7.42 -3.06 28.82
N ASP A 18 7.37 -2.91 27.50
CA ASP A 18 6.09 -2.92 26.75
C ASP A 18 5.40 -4.29 26.80
N MET A 19 6.21 -5.36 26.82
CA MET A 19 5.71 -6.72 27.05
C MET A 19 5.08 -6.86 28.44
N PHE A 20 5.69 -6.30 29.48
CA PHE A 20 5.12 -6.27 30.83
C PHE A 20 3.86 -5.38 30.91
N GLU A 21 3.86 -4.25 30.20
CA GLU A 21 2.71 -3.35 30.05
C GLU A 21 1.63 -3.90 29.09
N MET A 22 1.67 -5.21 28.80
CA MET A 22 0.61 -5.95 28.13
C MET A 22 0.36 -5.53 26.68
N VAL A 23 1.40 -5.14 25.93
CA VAL A 23 1.29 -4.81 24.49
C VAL A 23 0.55 -5.88 23.67
N LEU A 24 0.72 -7.17 24.02
CA LEU A 24 0.02 -8.27 23.36
C LEU A 24 -1.50 -8.23 23.59
N LYS A 25 -1.95 -7.84 24.79
CA LYS A 25 -3.37 -7.72 25.12
C LYS A 25 -4.01 -6.60 24.31
N PHE A 26 -3.33 -5.46 24.19
CA PHE A 26 -3.82 -4.34 23.40
C PHE A 26 -3.76 -4.61 21.89
N GLY A 27 -2.77 -5.36 21.40
CA GLY A 27 -2.73 -5.84 20.02
C GLY A 27 -3.95 -6.71 19.68
N ALA A 28 -4.34 -7.63 20.57
CA ALA A 28 -5.53 -8.47 20.39
C ALA A 28 -6.83 -7.65 20.37
N TYR A 29 -6.92 -6.57 21.17
CA TYR A 29 -8.10 -5.69 21.18
C TYR A 29 -8.35 -5.04 19.81
N ILE A 30 -7.31 -4.74 19.03
CA ILE A 30 -7.48 -4.21 17.66
C ILE A 30 -8.25 -5.22 16.80
N VAL A 31 -7.84 -6.48 16.85
CA VAL A 31 -8.48 -7.58 16.09
C VAL A 31 -9.92 -7.77 16.56
N ASP A 32 -10.17 -7.76 17.87
CA ASP A 32 -11.52 -7.90 18.43
C ASP A 32 -12.47 -6.79 17.96
N GLN A 33 -12.00 -5.55 17.89
CA GLN A 33 -12.82 -4.42 17.44
C GLN A 33 -13.06 -4.45 15.93
N LEU A 34 -12.05 -4.79 15.13
CA LEU A 34 -12.21 -4.91 13.67
C LEU A 34 -13.14 -6.06 13.27
N CYS A 35 -13.12 -7.16 14.02
CA CYS A 35 -14.04 -8.29 13.85
C CYS A 35 -15.51 -7.88 14.05
N LYS A 36 -15.79 -7.04 15.06
CA LYS A 36 -17.14 -6.56 15.39
C LYS A 36 -17.60 -5.38 14.53
N PHE A 37 -16.72 -4.84 13.68
CA PHE A 37 -16.98 -3.61 12.95
C PHE A 37 -17.98 -3.84 11.81
N LEU A 38 -19.07 -3.07 11.79
CA LEU A 38 -20.20 -3.27 10.86
C LEU A 38 -20.12 -2.37 9.61
N ASN A 39 -19.39 -1.26 9.69
CA ASN A 39 -19.22 -0.34 8.57
C ASN A 39 -18.01 -0.72 7.72
N PRO A 40 -17.87 -0.20 6.48
CA PRO A 40 -16.68 -0.45 5.67
C PRO A 40 -15.39 0.04 6.35
N VAL A 41 -14.33 -0.77 6.27
CA VAL A 41 -12.98 -0.44 6.73
C VAL A 41 -12.03 -0.52 5.55
N ILE A 42 -11.32 0.56 5.29
CA ILE A 42 -10.35 0.65 4.21
C ILE A 42 -8.97 0.82 4.83
N VAL A 43 -8.13 -0.20 4.66
CA VAL A 43 -6.72 -0.18 5.04
C VAL A 43 -5.92 0.24 3.83
N TYR A 44 -5.13 1.30 3.97
CA TYR A 44 -4.33 1.85 2.90
C TYR A 44 -2.89 2.05 3.37
N ILE A 45 -1.93 1.42 2.69
CA ILE A 45 -0.50 1.67 2.92
C ILE A 45 -0.07 2.87 2.06
N PRO A 46 0.30 4.01 2.65
CA PRO A 46 0.64 5.23 1.92
C PRO A 46 1.98 5.13 1.18
N PRO A 47 2.30 6.11 0.29
CA PRO A 47 3.61 6.19 -0.34
C PRO A 47 4.72 6.19 0.71
N HIS A 48 5.77 5.39 0.50
CA HIS A 48 6.86 5.17 1.46
C HIS A 48 6.41 4.62 2.83
N GLY A 49 5.14 4.25 2.97
CA GLY A 49 4.62 3.58 4.15
C GLY A 49 5.07 2.13 4.20
N GLU A 50 5.30 1.65 5.42
CA GLU A 50 5.70 0.27 5.66
C GLU A 50 4.69 -0.44 6.56
N LEU A 51 4.36 -1.67 6.20
CA LEU A 51 3.57 -2.56 7.04
C LEU A 51 4.26 -3.90 7.20
N ARG A 52 4.70 -4.21 8.42
CA ARG A 52 5.57 -5.37 8.68
C ARG A 52 5.01 -6.30 9.75
N GLY A 53 5.31 -7.59 9.59
CA GLY A 53 5.19 -8.62 10.63
C GLY A 53 3.89 -8.55 11.42
N GLY A 54 4.01 -8.37 12.75
CA GLY A 54 2.87 -8.33 13.65
C GLY A 54 1.89 -7.17 13.39
N ALA A 55 2.37 -6.04 12.87
CA ALA A 55 1.49 -4.92 12.55
C ALA A 55 0.55 -5.25 11.38
N TRP A 56 1.01 -6.02 10.39
CA TRP A 56 0.15 -6.52 9.31
C TRP A 56 -0.95 -7.43 9.88
N ALA A 57 -0.57 -8.36 10.75
CA ALA A 57 -1.47 -9.39 11.27
C ALA A 57 -2.72 -8.84 11.96
N VAL A 58 -2.63 -7.67 12.59
CA VAL A 58 -3.76 -7.07 13.34
C VAL A 58 -4.70 -6.22 12.50
N ILE A 59 -4.35 -5.91 11.24
CA ILE A 59 -5.17 -5.12 10.31
C ILE A 59 -5.42 -5.85 8.98
N ASP A 60 -5.16 -7.15 8.93
CA ASP A 60 -5.35 -7.94 7.73
C ASP A 60 -6.84 -8.02 7.36
N PRO A 61 -7.21 -7.88 6.07
CA PRO A 61 -8.62 -7.91 5.66
C PRO A 61 -9.31 -9.26 5.92
N THR A 62 -8.57 -10.34 6.18
CA THR A 62 -9.13 -11.64 6.57
C THR A 62 -9.79 -11.63 7.95
N ILE A 63 -9.51 -10.63 8.79
CA ILE A 63 -10.17 -10.45 10.10
C ILE A 63 -11.68 -10.26 9.92
N ASN A 64 -12.07 -9.45 8.94
CA ASN A 64 -13.48 -9.22 8.59
C ASN A 64 -13.62 -9.02 7.07
N PRO A 65 -13.70 -10.12 6.29
CA PRO A 65 -13.65 -10.07 4.83
C PRO A 65 -14.83 -9.34 4.17
N VAL A 66 -15.93 -9.17 4.91
CA VAL A 66 -17.15 -8.50 4.43
C VAL A 66 -16.96 -6.99 4.47
N CYS A 67 -16.42 -6.46 5.57
CA CYS A 67 -16.29 -5.03 5.80
C CYS A 67 -14.90 -4.48 5.42
N MET A 68 -13.84 -5.29 5.51
CA MET A 68 -12.46 -4.84 5.33
C MET A 68 -11.95 -5.00 3.90
N GLN A 69 -11.23 -3.98 3.45
CA GLN A 69 -10.50 -3.99 2.18
C GLN A 69 -9.12 -3.36 2.37
N MET A 70 -8.13 -3.88 1.64
CA MET A 70 -6.74 -3.45 1.76
C MET A 70 -6.13 -3.05 0.42
N PHE A 71 -5.44 -1.91 0.44
CA PHE A 71 -4.79 -1.25 -0.70
C PHE A 71 -3.38 -0.79 -0.31
N ALA A 72 -2.46 -0.66 -1.29
CA ALA A 72 -1.07 -0.32 -1.01
C ALA A 72 -0.40 0.45 -2.15
N ASP A 73 0.19 1.62 -1.86
CA ASP A 73 0.79 2.53 -2.86
C ASP A 73 1.91 1.83 -3.64
N PRO A 74 2.09 2.04 -4.95
CA PRO A 74 3.22 1.50 -5.71
C PRO A 74 4.60 1.73 -5.06
N ARG A 75 4.76 2.80 -4.27
CA ARG A 75 5.99 3.14 -3.55
C ARG A 75 6.01 2.66 -2.09
N SER A 76 4.97 1.99 -1.61
CA SER A 76 4.93 1.42 -0.27
C SER A 76 5.73 0.12 -0.18
N ARG A 77 5.93 -0.39 1.04
CA ARG A 77 6.53 -1.69 1.30
C ARG A 77 5.75 -2.49 2.31
N GLY A 78 5.83 -3.81 2.20
CA GLY A 78 5.18 -4.70 3.14
C GLY A 78 5.65 -6.13 3.00
N GLY A 79 5.85 -6.76 4.16
CA GLY A 79 6.48 -8.07 4.26
C GLY A 79 6.54 -8.55 5.69
N VAL A 80 7.12 -9.72 5.91
CA VAL A 80 7.20 -10.31 7.26
C VAL A 80 8.26 -9.61 8.10
N LEU A 81 9.43 -9.37 7.52
CA LEU A 81 10.57 -8.71 8.13
C LEU A 81 11.05 -7.60 7.22
N GLU A 82 11.85 -6.70 7.78
CA GLU A 82 12.58 -5.72 6.99
C GLU A 82 13.59 -6.41 6.07
N PRO A 83 13.94 -5.80 4.92
CA PRO A 83 14.92 -6.35 3.98
C PRO A 83 16.24 -6.72 4.66
N GLU A 84 16.74 -5.86 5.55
CA GLU A 84 17.97 -6.07 6.32
C GLU A 84 17.87 -7.31 7.22
N GLY A 85 16.74 -7.48 7.90
CA GLY A 85 16.46 -8.64 8.74
C GLY A 85 16.38 -9.93 7.91
N THR A 86 15.73 -9.85 6.75
CA THR A 86 15.60 -10.98 5.82
C THR A 86 16.96 -11.44 5.31
N VAL A 87 17.85 -10.51 4.93
CA VAL A 87 19.20 -10.83 4.46
C VAL A 87 20.02 -11.50 5.56
N GLN A 88 19.93 -11.01 6.80
CA GLN A 88 20.68 -11.58 7.94
C GLN A 88 20.27 -13.02 8.26
N VAL A 89 19.01 -13.36 8.05
CA VAL A 89 18.48 -14.71 8.34
C VAL A 89 18.65 -15.64 7.14
N LYS A 90 18.20 -15.21 5.96
CA LYS A 90 18.11 -16.08 4.77
C LYS A 90 19.38 -16.09 3.92
N MET A 91 20.01 -14.93 3.72
CA MET A 91 21.09 -14.80 2.73
C MET A 91 22.50 -14.79 3.33
N ARG A 92 22.65 -14.86 4.66
CA ARG A 92 23.95 -14.83 5.35
C ARG A 92 24.98 -15.82 4.76
N LYS A 93 24.55 -17.04 4.45
CA LYS A 93 25.44 -18.10 3.94
C LYS A 93 25.62 -18.05 2.42
N ASP A 94 24.76 -17.31 1.71
CA ASP A 94 24.71 -17.29 0.25
C ASP A 94 25.57 -16.17 -0.36
N LEU A 95 25.96 -15.17 0.43
CA LEU A 95 26.76 -14.02 -0.06
C LEU A 95 28.12 -14.44 -0.62
N VAL A 96 28.88 -15.28 0.08
CA VAL A 96 30.21 -15.73 -0.38
C VAL A 96 30.09 -16.62 -1.64
N PRO A 97 29.18 -17.60 -1.72
CA PRO A 97 28.89 -18.30 -2.97
C PRO A 97 28.51 -17.36 -4.12
N LEU A 98 27.72 -16.32 -3.86
CA LEU A 98 27.34 -15.32 -4.86
C LEU A 98 28.54 -14.53 -5.37
N MET A 99 29.45 -14.13 -4.47
CA MET A 99 30.71 -13.45 -4.84
C MET A 99 31.58 -14.34 -5.73
N ARG A 100 31.74 -15.63 -5.37
CA ARG A 100 32.50 -16.60 -6.18
C ARG A 100 31.91 -16.82 -7.57
N ARG A 101 30.59 -16.62 -7.73
CA ARG A 101 29.89 -16.78 -9.01
C ARG A 101 29.95 -15.53 -9.90
N LEU A 102 29.92 -14.33 -9.32
CA LEU A 102 29.72 -13.08 -10.06
C LEU A 102 30.99 -12.20 -10.15
N ASP A 103 31.90 -12.28 -9.18
CA ASP A 103 33.12 -11.46 -9.16
C ASP A 103 34.26 -12.12 -9.96
N LYS A 104 34.87 -11.34 -10.87
CA LYS A 104 35.93 -11.83 -11.76
C LYS A 104 37.20 -12.27 -11.02
N GLU A 105 37.61 -11.52 -9.99
CA GLU A 105 38.80 -11.87 -9.21
C GLU A 105 38.53 -13.09 -8.33
N MET A 106 37.35 -13.19 -7.71
CA MET A 106 36.97 -14.41 -6.96
C MET A 106 36.94 -15.65 -7.86
N MET A 107 36.49 -15.53 -9.11
CA MET A 107 36.55 -16.62 -10.10
C MET A 107 37.99 -17.00 -10.45
N ARG A 108 38.86 -16.01 -10.66
CA ARG A 108 40.30 -16.24 -10.91
C ARG A 108 40.97 -16.94 -9.73
N LEU A 109 40.76 -16.45 -8.50
CA LEU A 109 41.30 -17.06 -7.29
C LEU A 109 40.80 -18.51 -7.12
N ALA A 110 39.54 -18.80 -7.45
CA ALA A 110 39.01 -20.16 -7.41
C ALA A 110 39.65 -21.12 -8.43
N VAL A 111 40.17 -20.61 -9.56
CA VAL A 111 40.96 -21.42 -10.51
C VAL A 111 42.36 -21.67 -9.96
N LEU A 112 43.03 -20.64 -9.44
CA LEU A 112 44.36 -20.77 -8.81
C LEU A 112 44.34 -21.71 -7.60
N GLU A 113 43.25 -21.70 -6.82
CA GLU A 113 43.01 -22.64 -5.72
C GLU A 113 42.97 -24.10 -6.21
N LYS A 114 42.35 -24.36 -7.38
CA LYS A 114 42.32 -25.69 -8.00
C LYS A 114 43.67 -26.11 -8.59
N GLU A 115 44.48 -25.15 -9.02
CA GLU A 115 45.86 -25.38 -9.49
C GLU A 115 46.85 -25.63 -8.34
N GLY A 116 46.38 -25.64 -7.08
CA GLY A 116 47.18 -25.97 -5.90
C GLY A 116 47.91 -24.78 -5.27
N GLN A 117 47.61 -23.55 -5.68
CA GLN A 117 48.19 -22.35 -5.08
C GLN A 117 47.50 -21.99 -3.76
N ASN A 118 48.27 -21.50 -2.79
CA ASN A 118 47.71 -21.03 -1.52
C ASN A 118 47.16 -19.59 -1.68
N VAL A 119 45.89 -19.50 -2.05
CA VAL A 119 45.17 -18.23 -2.30
C VAL A 119 44.23 -17.81 -1.17
N LYS A 120 44.34 -18.43 0.02
CA LYS A 120 43.41 -18.17 1.14
C LYS A 120 43.42 -16.71 1.57
N VAL A 121 44.61 -16.13 1.73
CA VAL A 121 44.80 -14.74 2.16
C VAL A 121 44.16 -13.77 1.16
N ASP A 122 44.42 -13.96 -0.13
CA ASP A 122 43.87 -13.11 -1.18
C ASP A 122 42.34 -13.25 -1.30
N THR A 123 41.83 -14.47 -1.10
CA THR A 123 40.40 -14.76 -1.12
C THR A 123 39.69 -14.08 0.05
N ASP A 124 40.24 -14.19 1.26
CA ASP A 124 39.65 -13.57 2.45
C ASP A 124 39.68 -12.04 2.35
N ALA A 125 40.79 -11.46 1.87
CA ALA A 125 40.89 -10.02 1.61
C ALA A 125 39.88 -9.54 0.56
N ARG A 126 39.65 -10.32 -0.50
CA ARG A 126 38.65 -10.00 -1.54
C ARG A 126 37.22 -10.12 -1.00
N ILE A 127 36.93 -11.12 -0.17
CA ILE A 127 35.62 -11.26 0.48
C ILE A 127 35.34 -10.06 1.38
N GLU A 128 36.30 -9.67 2.21
CA GLU A 128 36.15 -8.52 3.12
C GLU A 128 35.85 -7.23 2.36
N LEU A 129 36.56 -7.00 1.25
CA LEU A 129 36.35 -5.86 0.36
C LEU A 129 34.95 -5.86 -0.28
N LEU A 130 34.47 -7.02 -0.74
CA LEU A 130 33.20 -7.14 -1.46
C LEU A 130 31.97 -7.19 -0.54
N MET A 131 32.15 -7.57 0.72
CA MET A 131 31.05 -7.85 1.66
C MET A 131 30.06 -6.70 1.81
N PRO A 132 30.47 -5.43 2.01
CA PRO A 132 29.52 -4.32 2.16
C PRO A 132 28.64 -4.13 0.91
N THR A 133 29.25 -4.20 -0.28
CA THR A 133 28.53 -4.02 -1.55
C THR A 133 27.56 -5.17 -1.81
N TYR A 134 28.00 -6.42 -1.63
CA TYR A 134 27.14 -7.59 -1.84
C TYR A 134 26.00 -7.65 -0.81
N ARG A 135 26.23 -7.17 0.41
CA ARG A 135 25.17 -7.01 1.41
C ARG A 135 24.11 -6.01 0.95
N ASN A 136 24.52 -4.86 0.42
CA ASN A 136 23.58 -3.87 -0.13
C ASN A 136 22.79 -4.43 -1.32
N ILE A 137 23.44 -5.16 -2.22
CA ILE A 137 22.77 -5.85 -3.33
C ILE A 137 21.72 -6.84 -2.79
N ALA A 138 22.07 -7.62 -1.77
CA ALA A 138 21.14 -8.56 -1.15
C ALA A 138 19.96 -7.85 -0.46
N ILE A 139 20.19 -6.69 0.16
CA ILE A 139 19.12 -5.86 0.77
C ILE A 139 18.18 -5.36 -0.33
N THR A 140 18.71 -4.82 -1.42
CA THR A 140 17.89 -4.39 -2.56
C THR A 140 17.12 -5.56 -3.16
N PHE A 141 17.75 -6.73 -3.28
CA PHE A 141 17.08 -7.94 -3.75
C PHE A 141 15.93 -8.36 -2.81
N ALA A 142 16.15 -8.31 -1.50
CA ALA A 142 15.10 -8.56 -0.51
C ALA A 142 13.95 -7.54 -0.61
N ASP A 143 14.27 -6.25 -0.79
CA ASP A 143 13.27 -5.17 -0.94
C ASP A 143 12.35 -5.37 -2.16
N LEU A 144 12.85 -5.96 -3.26
CA LEU A 144 12.02 -6.29 -4.43
C LEU A 144 10.87 -7.27 -4.09
N HIS A 145 11.05 -8.11 -3.06
CA HIS A 145 10.00 -9.01 -2.59
C HIS A 145 8.93 -8.32 -1.72
N ASP A 146 9.17 -7.10 -1.27
CA ASP A 146 8.28 -6.36 -0.38
C ASP A 146 7.41 -5.35 -1.14
N THR A 147 7.40 -5.44 -2.47
CA THR A 147 6.63 -4.54 -3.34
C THR A 147 5.13 -4.87 -3.38
N PRO A 148 4.26 -3.88 -3.58
CA PRO A 148 2.81 -4.09 -3.74
C PRO A 148 2.44 -5.02 -4.89
N VAL A 149 3.28 -5.08 -5.93
CA VAL A 149 3.13 -6.02 -7.04
C VAL A 149 3.11 -7.46 -6.53
N ARG A 150 4.05 -7.80 -5.63
CA ARG A 150 4.08 -9.11 -4.98
C ARG A 150 2.89 -9.31 -4.03
N MET A 151 2.54 -8.30 -3.24
CA MET A 151 1.37 -8.37 -2.34
C MET A 151 0.08 -8.72 -3.09
N LYS A 152 -0.12 -8.11 -4.28
CA LYS A 152 -1.26 -8.42 -5.15
C LYS A 152 -1.16 -9.81 -5.75
N ALA A 153 0.03 -10.22 -6.20
CA ALA A 153 0.24 -11.53 -6.79
C ALA A 153 -0.08 -12.68 -5.81
N VAL A 154 0.17 -12.47 -4.50
CA VAL A 154 -0.18 -13.44 -3.45
C VAL A 154 -1.60 -13.25 -2.89
N GLY A 155 -2.38 -12.30 -3.43
CA GLY A 155 -3.75 -12.04 -2.99
C GLY A 155 -3.89 -11.34 -1.63
N ALA A 156 -2.79 -10.83 -1.05
CA ALA A 156 -2.81 -10.14 0.24
C ALA A 156 -3.50 -8.76 0.17
N ILE A 157 -3.55 -8.15 -1.02
CA ILE A 157 -4.27 -6.90 -1.28
C ILE A 157 -5.16 -7.04 -2.51
N LYS A 158 -6.35 -6.42 -2.50
CA LYS A 158 -7.32 -6.51 -3.61
C LYS A 158 -6.86 -5.72 -4.85
N ALA A 159 -6.11 -4.63 -4.66
CA ALA A 159 -5.60 -3.83 -5.77
C ALA A 159 -4.17 -3.32 -5.51
N GLY A 160 -3.17 -4.06 -5.97
CA GLY A 160 -1.76 -3.61 -6.01
C GLY A 160 -1.43 -2.64 -7.14
N ASN A 161 -2.38 -1.80 -7.55
CA ASN A 161 -2.09 -0.53 -8.22
C ASN A 161 -2.93 0.47 -7.43
N VAL A 162 -2.30 1.34 -6.64
CA VAL A 162 -3.05 2.46 -6.04
C VAL A 162 -3.36 3.44 -7.12
N LYS A 163 -4.50 3.15 -7.73
CA LYS A 163 -5.32 4.06 -8.45
C LYS A 163 -6.09 4.93 -7.44
N CYS A 164 -6.37 4.42 -6.22
CA CYS A 164 -7.22 5.06 -5.22
C CYS A 164 -6.79 6.42 -4.67
N VAL A 165 -5.51 6.75 -4.43
CA VAL A 165 -5.17 8.08 -3.86
C VAL A 165 -5.16 9.17 -4.92
N ASP A 166 -4.67 8.87 -6.11
CA ASP A 166 -4.87 9.76 -7.25
C ASP A 166 -6.35 9.89 -7.60
N ASP A 167 -7.13 8.82 -7.47
CA ASP A 167 -8.58 8.84 -7.71
C ASP A 167 -9.32 9.60 -6.58
N ILE A 168 -8.89 9.50 -5.31
CA ILE A 168 -9.44 10.30 -4.19
C ILE A 168 -9.06 11.77 -4.36
N ARG A 169 -7.82 12.06 -4.77
CA ARG A 169 -7.36 13.42 -5.08
C ARG A 169 -8.15 13.98 -6.27
N ARG A 170 -8.30 13.22 -7.36
CA ARG A 170 -9.12 13.61 -8.51
C ARG A 170 -10.57 13.80 -8.12
N MET A 171 -11.16 12.91 -7.32
CA MET A 171 -12.52 13.08 -6.80
C MET A 171 -12.65 14.38 -5.99
N LYS A 172 -11.67 14.69 -5.13
CA LYS A 172 -11.63 15.95 -4.39
C LYS A 172 -11.54 17.15 -5.35
N ASP A 173 -10.63 17.11 -6.31
CA ASP A 173 -10.41 18.20 -7.27
C ASP A 173 -11.65 18.42 -8.15
N LEU A 174 -12.28 17.35 -8.63
CA LEU A 174 -13.52 17.40 -9.41
C LEU A 174 -14.71 17.87 -8.58
N LEU A 175 -14.80 17.46 -7.31
CA LEU A 175 -15.82 17.95 -6.40
C LEU A 175 -15.63 19.47 -6.20
N GLN A 176 -14.39 19.94 -6.07
CA GLN A 176 -14.09 21.38 -6.02
C GLN A 176 -14.44 22.09 -7.35
N CYS A 177 -14.19 21.47 -8.51
CA CYS A 177 -14.62 21.99 -9.81
C CYS A 177 -16.15 22.09 -9.92
N TYR A 178 -16.88 21.05 -9.53
CA TYR A 178 -18.35 21.07 -9.47
C TYR A 178 -18.81 22.31 -8.71
N PHE A 179 -18.37 22.48 -7.46
CA PHE A 179 -18.84 23.60 -6.65
C PHE A 179 -18.42 24.97 -7.17
N LYS A 180 -17.27 25.11 -7.83
CA LYS A 180 -16.87 26.35 -8.51
C LYS A 180 -17.75 26.66 -9.73
N GLU A 181 -18.23 25.64 -10.44
CA GLU A 181 -19.07 25.78 -11.61
C GLU A 181 -20.55 26.03 -11.25
N THR A 182 -21.09 25.33 -10.24
CA THR A 182 -22.48 25.52 -9.79
C THR A 182 -22.67 26.78 -8.96
N ARG A 183 -21.64 27.19 -8.23
CA ARG A 183 -21.68 28.39 -7.39
C ARG A 183 -20.69 29.38 -7.99
N SER A 184 -21.21 30.30 -8.80
CA SER A 184 -20.51 31.36 -9.53
C SER A 184 -19.66 32.33 -8.69
N ASP A 185 -19.47 32.07 -7.39
CA ASP A 185 -18.67 32.87 -6.46
C ASP A 185 -17.34 32.17 -6.16
N GLU A 186 -16.23 32.87 -6.39
CA GLU A 186 -14.86 32.44 -6.04
C GLU A 186 -14.65 32.24 -4.52
N ALA A 187 -15.66 32.49 -3.68
CA ALA A 187 -15.55 32.55 -2.22
C ALA A 187 -15.94 31.25 -1.47
N PHE A 188 -16.47 30.22 -2.16
CA PHE A 188 -16.88 28.99 -1.47
C PHE A 188 -15.66 28.16 -1.00
N SER A 189 -15.36 28.23 0.30
CA SER A 189 -14.32 27.43 0.96
C SER A 189 -14.92 26.38 1.90
N TRP A 190 -14.61 25.11 1.65
CA TRP A 190 -14.98 23.99 2.53
C TRP A 190 -14.47 24.16 3.96
N GLU A 191 -13.39 24.92 4.16
CA GLU A 191 -12.81 25.16 5.49
C GLU A 191 -13.64 26.14 6.33
N SER A 192 -14.58 26.87 5.71
CA SER A 192 -15.47 27.82 6.36
C SER A 192 -16.87 27.28 6.67
N VAL A 193 -17.21 26.09 6.17
CA VAL A 193 -18.54 25.49 6.35
C VAL A 193 -18.50 24.53 7.54
N PRO A 194 -19.39 24.66 8.54
CA PRO A 194 -19.50 23.68 9.62
C PRO A 194 -19.80 22.27 9.08
N ASP A 195 -19.23 21.24 9.70
CA ASP A 195 -19.35 19.85 9.25
C ASP A 195 -20.83 19.38 9.12
N SER A 196 -21.73 19.88 9.97
CA SER A 196 -23.17 19.59 9.90
C SER A 196 -23.82 20.08 8.60
N ASP A 197 -23.42 21.27 8.17
CA ASP A 197 -24.01 21.97 7.03
C ASP A 197 -23.38 21.47 5.73
N ALA A 198 -22.08 21.13 5.79
CA ALA A 198 -21.37 20.41 4.75
C ALA A 198 -22.06 19.09 4.39
N LEU A 199 -22.46 18.30 5.39
CA LEU A 199 -23.19 17.04 5.18
C LEU A 199 -24.55 17.28 4.55
N ALA A 200 -25.31 18.27 5.02
CA ALA A 200 -26.63 18.61 4.46
C ALA A 200 -26.53 19.02 2.98
N VAL A 201 -25.51 19.80 2.62
CA VAL A 201 -25.23 20.19 1.23
C VAL A 201 -24.86 18.99 0.36
N LEU A 202 -23.97 18.12 0.87
CA LEU A 202 -23.57 16.90 0.14
C LEU A 202 -24.73 15.94 -0.08
N ASP A 203 -25.66 15.83 0.87
CA ASP A 203 -26.84 14.98 0.76
C ASP A 203 -27.89 15.57 -0.20
N ALA A 204 -28.13 16.89 -0.13
CA ALA A 204 -29.07 17.57 -1.01
C ALA A 204 -28.63 17.53 -2.48
N GLU A 205 -27.35 17.79 -2.75
CA GLU A 205 -26.81 17.86 -4.11
C GLU A 205 -26.19 16.54 -4.59
N ARG A 206 -26.32 15.46 -3.80
CA ARG A 206 -25.68 14.15 -4.05
C ARG A 206 -25.87 13.66 -5.48
N LYS A 207 -27.09 13.79 -6.02
CA LYS A 207 -27.42 13.33 -7.38
C LYS A 207 -26.66 14.12 -8.44
N GLN A 208 -26.60 15.44 -8.30
CA GLN A 208 -25.93 16.35 -9.24
C GLN A 208 -24.42 16.19 -9.17
N ILE A 209 -23.87 16.10 -7.95
CA ILE A 209 -22.46 15.79 -7.70
C ILE A 209 -22.07 14.46 -8.35
N VAL A 210 -22.83 13.39 -8.09
CA VAL A 210 -22.55 12.07 -8.67
C VAL A 210 -22.63 12.11 -10.18
N THR A 211 -23.61 12.80 -10.76
CA THR A 211 -23.75 12.94 -12.22
C THR A 211 -22.57 13.69 -12.82
N PHE A 212 -22.17 14.81 -12.22
CA PHE A 212 -21.03 15.62 -12.67
C PHE A 212 -19.69 14.87 -12.57
N LEU A 213 -19.43 14.20 -11.44
CA LEU A 213 -18.26 13.35 -11.25
C LEU A 213 -18.24 12.23 -12.30
N VAL A 214 -19.42 11.71 -12.65
CA VAL A 214 -19.55 10.64 -13.62
C VAL A 214 -19.28 11.07 -15.07
N GLU A 215 -19.71 12.28 -15.42
CA GLU A 215 -19.54 12.86 -16.75
C GLU A 215 -18.12 13.38 -17.00
N ASN A 216 -17.48 13.99 -16.00
CA ASN A 216 -16.17 14.62 -16.17
C ASN A 216 -14.96 13.68 -15.99
N ASP A 217 -15.10 12.53 -15.30
CA ASP A 217 -13.96 11.61 -15.11
C ASP A 217 -14.36 10.12 -15.02
N PHE A 218 -15.56 9.79 -14.53
CA PHE A 218 -15.89 8.39 -14.25
C PHE A 218 -16.19 7.57 -15.52
N SER A 219 -16.73 8.20 -16.57
CA SER A 219 -17.12 7.52 -17.82
C SER A 219 -15.97 7.15 -18.74
N LYS A 220 -14.92 7.96 -18.83
CA LYS A 220 -13.76 7.66 -19.68
C LYS A 220 -12.67 6.87 -18.97
N THR A 221 -12.54 7.01 -17.65
CA THR A 221 -11.34 6.53 -16.97
C THR A 221 -11.62 5.56 -15.83
N MET A 222 -12.66 5.74 -15.00
CA MET A 222 -13.00 4.72 -13.98
C MET A 222 -13.67 3.48 -14.57
N GLY A 223 -14.66 3.63 -15.45
CA GLY A 223 -15.40 2.50 -16.03
C GLY A 223 -14.46 1.46 -16.68
N GLU A 224 -13.56 1.90 -17.55
CA GLU A 224 -12.54 1.05 -18.16
C GLU A 224 -11.51 0.51 -17.14
N ARG A 225 -11.09 1.33 -16.15
CA ARG A 225 -10.08 0.92 -15.14
C ARG A 225 -10.59 -0.08 -14.11
N TYR A 226 -11.90 -0.15 -13.89
CA TYR A 226 -12.59 -1.06 -12.96
C TYR A 226 -13.43 -2.14 -13.70
N GLY A 227 -13.34 -2.22 -15.03
CA GLY A 227 -13.99 -3.26 -15.83
C GLY A 227 -15.51 -3.12 -15.95
N ILE A 228 -16.05 -1.91 -15.73
CA ILE A 228 -17.46 -1.61 -15.88
C ILE A 228 -17.72 -1.25 -17.36
N PRO A 229 -18.59 -1.98 -18.08
CA PRO A 229 -18.93 -1.66 -19.46
C PRO A 229 -19.50 -0.24 -19.59
N ALA A 230 -19.03 0.53 -20.59
CA ALA A 230 -19.46 1.89 -20.83
C ALA A 230 -21.00 2.03 -20.96
N GLU A 231 -21.67 1.02 -21.51
CA GLU A 231 -23.13 0.97 -21.64
C GLU A 231 -23.87 0.89 -20.29
N LYS A 232 -23.33 0.15 -19.31
CA LYS A 232 -23.92 0.11 -17.95
C LYS A 232 -23.78 1.45 -17.26
N LEU A 233 -22.65 2.12 -17.49
CA LEU A 233 -22.41 3.44 -16.93
C LEU A 233 -23.30 4.50 -17.57
N ALA A 234 -23.45 4.48 -18.90
CA ALA A 234 -24.36 5.36 -19.62
C ALA A 234 -25.82 5.16 -19.19
N ARG A 235 -26.23 3.91 -18.92
CA ARG A 235 -27.56 3.60 -18.37
C ARG A 235 -27.75 4.20 -16.97
N PHE A 236 -26.77 4.05 -16.09
CA PHE A 236 -26.81 4.63 -14.74
C PHE A 236 -26.92 6.16 -14.76
N ILE A 237 -26.17 6.85 -15.64
CA ILE A 237 -26.28 8.31 -15.82
C ILE A 237 -27.70 8.69 -16.26
N ARG A 238 -28.28 7.93 -17.20
CA ARG A 238 -29.62 8.17 -17.73
C ARG A 238 -30.70 7.97 -16.66
N GLU A 239 -30.56 6.94 -15.83
CA GLU A 239 -31.47 6.67 -14.70
C GLU A 239 -31.38 7.76 -13.62
N MET A 240 -30.17 8.28 -13.37
CA MET A 240 -29.99 9.40 -12.43
C MET A 240 -30.60 10.71 -12.93
N ARG A 241 -30.51 11.00 -14.23
CA ARG A 241 -31.14 12.19 -14.85
C ARG A 241 -32.67 12.08 -14.97
N ASN A 242 -33.19 10.90 -15.30
CA ASN A 242 -34.63 10.72 -15.54
C ASN A 242 -35.49 10.78 -14.26
N ASN A 243 -34.90 10.56 -13.08
CA ASN A 243 -35.58 10.72 -11.79
C ASN A 243 -35.84 12.19 -11.39
N GLU A 244 -35.58 13.16 -12.29
CA GLU A 244 -35.99 14.56 -12.12
C GLU A 244 -37.45 14.83 -12.55
N CYS A 245 -38.14 13.88 -13.21
CA CYS A 245 -39.51 14.09 -13.69
C CYS A 245 -40.63 13.63 -12.74
N ASP A 246 -40.33 12.95 -11.62
CA ASP A 246 -41.33 12.36 -10.72
C ASP A 246 -41.31 12.96 -9.28
N GLN A 247 -40.93 14.23 -9.12
CA GLN A 247 -41.17 15.01 -7.90
C GLN A 247 -41.66 16.42 -8.20
#